data_AF-A0A926XAR5-F1
#
_entry.id   AF-A0A926XAR5-F1
#
_cell.length_a   1.000
_cell.length_b   1.000
_cell.length_c   1.000
_cell.angle_alpha   90.00
_cell.angle_beta   90.00
_cell.angle_gamma   90.00
#
_symmetry.space_group_name_H-M   'P 1'
#
loop_
_entity.id
_entity.type
_entity.pdbx_description
1 polymer ?
#
loop_
_entity_poly.entity_id
_entity_poly.type
_entity_poly.pdbx_seq_one_letter_code
_entity_poly.pdbx_strand_id
1 'polypeptide(L)'
;MNLSPSLLILPGDPEFDLTLSCSLPPGWVEVARHMSQQIAFVASADSGLLRPATNAELTEYLYGGEYGERLNELELGHDLGKDL
;
A
#
# COMPACT_ATOMS: atom_id res chain seq x y z
N MET A 1 10.80 -30.69 9.00
CA MET A 1 9.72 -29.69 8.83
C MET A 1 10.13 -28.81 7.66
N ASN A 2 9.38 -28.86 6.57
CA ASN A 2 9.70 -28.15 5.35
C ASN A 2 9.14 -26.72 5.48
N LEU A 3 9.97 -25.78 5.98
CA LEU A 3 9.63 -24.37 6.01
C LEU A 3 9.96 -23.81 4.62
N SER A 4 9.06 -23.99 3.66
CA SER A 4 9.05 -23.11 2.50
C SER A 4 8.57 -21.76 3.02
N PRO A 5 9.42 -20.72 3.10
CA PRO A 5 8.96 -19.41 3.53
C PRO A 5 7.99 -18.94 2.46
N SER A 6 6.72 -18.81 2.83
CA SER A 6 5.77 -18.05 2.03
C SER A 6 6.34 -16.65 1.94
N LEU A 7 6.98 -16.32 0.82
CA LEU A 7 7.68 -15.04 0.62
C LEU A 7 6.73 -13.84 0.61
N LEU A 8 5.42 -14.12 0.64
CA LEU A 8 4.33 -13.18 0.57
C LEU A 8 3.48 -13.34 1.83
N ILE A 9 3.47 -12.28 2.64
CA ILE A 9 2.60 -12.12 3.80
C ILE A 9 1.33 -11.42 3.28
N LEU A 10 0.18 -12.09 3.36
CA LEU A 10 -1.10 -11.64 2.78
C LEU A 10 -2.11 -11.26 3.88
N PRO A 11 -3.14 -10.45 3.56
CA PRO A 11 -4.23 -10.17 4.50
C PRO A 11 -4.87 -11.44 5.05
N GLY A 12 -4.94 -11.56 6.38
CA GLY A 12 -5.40 -12.75 7.10
C GLY A 12 -4.29 -13.62 7.69
N ASP A 13 -3.03 -13.34 7.35
CA ASP A 13 -1.86 -13.92 8.01
C ASP A 13 -1.51 -13.12 9.29
N PRO A 14 -1.26 -13.74 10.45
CA PRO A 14 -0.86 -13.02 11.67
C PRO A 14 0.40 -12.17 11.50
N GLU A 15 1.31 -12.55 10.60
CA GLU A 15 2.51 -11.77 10.29
C GLU A 15 2.17 -10.49 9.51
N PHE A 16 1.01 -10.44 8.83
CA PHE A 16 0.53 -9.25 8.11
C PHE A 16 0.27 -8.09 9.07
N ASP A 17 -0.48 -8.35 10.14
CA ASP A 17 -0.77 -7.34 11.18
C ASP A 17 0.52 -6.88 11.89
N LEU A 18 1.48 -7.80 12.05
CA LEU A 18 2.80 -7.47 12.58
C LEU A 18 3.58 -6.55 11.63
N THR A 19 3.55 -6.78 10.31
CA THR A 19 4.20 -5.88 9.33
C THR A 19 3.57 -4.49 9.29
N LEU A 20 2.26 -4.36 9.53
CA LEU A 20 1.60 -3.06 9.68
C LEU A 20 2.03 -2.34 10.97
N SER A 21 2.36 -3.10 12.01
CA SER A 21 2.67 -2.58 13.35
C SER A 21 4.16 -2.30 13.62
N CYS A 22 5.06 -3.02 12.94
CA CYS A 22 6.49 -3.00 13.25
C CYS A 22 7.33 -2.61 12.04
N SER A 23 7.78 -1.35 12.06
CA SER A 23 8.88 -0.77 11.28
C SER A 23 8.71 -0.76 9.76
N LEU A 24 8.79 0.45 9.21
CA LEU A 24 8.84 0.71 7.78
C LEU A 24 9.95 -0.14 7.10
N PRO A 25 9.73 -0.61 5.86
CA PRO A 25 10.72 -1.41 5.15
C PRO A 25 12.12 -0.76 5.06
N PRO A 26 13.20 -1.55 4.92
CA PRO A 26 14.56 -1.03 4.78
C PRO A 26 14.68 0.02 3.66
N GLY A 27 15.32 1.16 3.95
CA GLY A 27 15.47 2.30 3.05
C GLY A 27 14.32 3.32 3.09
N TRP A 28 13.16 2.96 3.66
CA TRP A 28 12.01 3.87 3.72
C TRP A 28 12.16 4.92 4.82
N VAL A 29 12.88 4.60 5.89
CA VAL A 29 13.25 5.57 6.94
C VAL A 29 14.18 6.67 6.40
N GLU A 30 15.09 6.33 5.48
CA GLU A 30 15.95 7.31 4.80
C GLU A 30 15.11 8.25 3.93
N VAL A 31 14.19 7.70 3.13
CA VAL A 31 13.24 8.47 2.32
C VAL A 31 12.40 9.39 3.21
N ALA A 32 11.92 8.89 4.35
CA ALA A 32 11.23 9.67 5.37
C ALA A 32 12.03 10.87 5.85
N ARG A 33 13.30 10.63 6.21
CA ARG A 33 14.22 11.65 6.70
C ARG A 33 14.50 12.71 5.63
N HIS A 34 14.61 12.31 4.38
CA HIS A 34 14.81 13.24 3.27
C HIS A 34 13.57 14.09 2.97
N MET A 35 12.37 13.58 3.24
CA MET A 35 11.11 14.28 2.99
C MET A 35 10.67 15.26 4.09
N SER A 36 11.37 15.32 5.23
CA SER A 36 11.14 16.29 6.33
C SER A 36 9.71 16.32 6.92
N GLN A 37 8.86 15.35 6.58
CA GLN A 37 7.45 15.23 7.00
C GLN A 37 7.04 13.74 7.10
N GLN A 38 5.88 13.46 7.71
CA GLN A 38 5.31 12.11 7.77
C GLN A 38 5.26 11.49 6.37
N ILE A 39 5.72 10.24 6.24
CA ILE A 39 5.70 9.54 4.96
C ILE A 39 4.26 9.25 4.57
N ALA A 40 3.86 9.71 3.40
CA ALA A 40 2.61 9.33 2.76
C ALA A 40 2.85 8.21 1.77
N PHE A 41 1.83 7.38 1.56
CA PHE A 41 1.84 6.33 0.55
C PHE A 41 0.63 6.47 -0.36
N VAL A 42 0.86 6.33 -1.66
CA VAL A 42 -0.19 6.35 -2.69
C VAL A 42 -0.08 5.09 -3.52
N ALA A 43 -1.19 4.62 -4.09
CA ALA A 43 -1.16 3.51 -5.03
C ALA A 43 -0.59 4.01 -6.38
N SER A 44 0.38 3.29 -6.93
CA SER A 44 0.89 3.54 -8.28
C SER A 44 -0.16 3.11 -9.31
N ALA A 45 -0.49 3.97 -10.27
CA ALA A 45 -1.40 3.64 -11.37
C ALA A 45 -0.90 2.47 -12.23
N ASP A 46 0.42 2.33 -12.41
CA ASP A 46 1.02 1.30 -13.27
C ASP A 46 0.99 -0.10 -12.62
N SER A 47 1.17 -0.18 -11.31
CA SER A 47 1.38 -1.44 -10.59
C SER A 47 0.30 -1.80 -9.58
N GLY A 48 -0.52 -0.83 -9.17
CA GLY A 48 -1.45 -0.94 -8.05
C GLY A 48 -0.78 -1.08 -6.68
N LEU A 49 0.56 -1.12 -6.61
CA LEU A 49 1.33 -1.24 -5.38
C LEU A 49 1.53 0.14 -4.72
N LEU A 50 1.69 0.13 -3.40
CA LEU A 50 1.98 1.34 -2.64
C LEU A 50 3.41 1.82 -2.92
N ARG A 51 3.54 3.12 -3.24
CA ARG A 51 4.83 3.82 -3.34
C ARG A 51 4.88 4.98 -2.34
N PRO A 52 6.07 5.35 -1.84
CA PRO A 52 6.23 6.57 -1.08
C PRO A 52 5.86 7.80 -1.93
N ALA A 53 5.27 8.80 -1.29
CA ALA A 53 4.85 10.05 -1.91
C ALA A 53 5.15 11.24 -0.98
N THR A 54 5.43 12.38 -1.59
CA THR A 54 5.43 13.69 -0.90
C THR A 54 4.01 14.10 -0.52
N ASN A 55 3.87 15.07 0.38
CA ASN A 55 2.55 15.62 0.72
C ASN A 55 1.83 16.29 -0.46
N ALA A 56 2.58 16.87 -1.41
CA ALA A 56 2.02 17.43 -2.62
C ALA A 56 1.42 16.33 -3.51
N GLU A 57 2.16 15.24 -3.72
CA GLU A 57 1.67 14.06 -4.45
C GLU A 57 0.49 13.39 -3.75
N LEU A 58 0.51 13.30 -2.40
CA LEU A 58 -0.63 12.80 -1.65
C LEU A 58 -1.87 13.69 -1.86
N THR A 59 -1.69 15.01 -1.83
CA THR A 59 -2.79 15.97 -2.05
C THR A 59 -3.38 15.80 -3.45
N GLU A 60 -2.52 15.70 -4.47
CA GLU A 60 -2.96 15.45 -5.85
C GLU A 60 -3.67 14.11 -5.96
N TYR A 61 -3.15 13.05 -5.36
CA TYR A 61 -3.79 11.73 -5.36
C TYR A 61 -5.19 11.77 -4.74
N LEU A 62 -5.36 12.46 -3.61
CA LEU A 62 -6.63 12.55 -2.89
C LEU A 62 -7.67 13.43 -3.60
N TYR A 63 -7.25 14.55 -4.20
CA TYR A 63 -8.17 15.57 -4.73
C TYR A 63 -8.19 15.65 -6.27
N GLY A 64 -7.21 15.08 -6.95
CA GLY A 64 -7.08 15.05 -8.41
C GLY A 64 -7.90 13.94 -9.08
N GLY A 65 -8.48 13.02 -8.30
CA GLY A 65 -9.40 11.99 -8.78
C GLY A 65 -8.83 10.57 -8.76
N GLU A 66 -7.50 10.41 -8.76
CA GLU A 66 -6.82 9.10 -8.75
C GLU A 66 -7.30 8.19 -7.60
N TYR A 67 -7.45 8.76 -6.39
CA TYR A 67 -7.96 8.01 -5.25
C TYR A 67 -9.41 7.53 -5.44
N GLY A 68 -10.26 8.36 -6.06
CA GLY A 68 -11.65 8.02 -6.35
C GLY A 68 -11.76 6.89 -7.39
N GLU A 69 -10.95 6.94 -8.44
CA GLU A 69 -10.83 5.86 -9.42
C GLU A 69 -10.39 4.56 -8.75
N ARG A 70 -9.40 4.63 -7.85
CA ARG A 70 -8.90 3.47 -7.12
C ARG A 70 -9.95 2.83 -6.21
N LEU A 71 -10.77 3.64 -5.53
CA LEU A 71 -11.88 3.11 -4.73
C LEU A 71 -12.90 2.38 -5.59
N ASN A 72 -13.23 2.93 -6.76
CA ASN A 72 -14.14 2.30 -7.71
C ASN A 72 -13.60 0.94 -8.19
N GLU A 73 -12.31 0.84 -8.53
CA GLU A 73 -11.68 -0.42 -8.93
C GLU A 73 -11.73 -1.49 -7.83
N LEU A 74 -11.48 -1.10 -6.59
CA LEU A 74 -11.51 -2.01 -5.44
C LEU A 74 -12.95 -2.48 -5.14
N GLU A 75 -13.94 -1.60 -5.28
CA GLU A 75 -15.35 -1.93 -5.10
C GLU A 75 -15.85 -2.86 -6.23
N LEU A 76 -15.50 -2.58 -7.49
CA LEU A 76 -15.78 -3.46 -8.63
C LEU A 76 -15.09 -4.83 -8.50
N GLY A 77 -13.84 -4.86 -8.06
CA GLY A 77 -13.11 -6.11 -7.85
C GLY A 77 -13.68 -6.96 -6.71
N HIS A 78 -14.23 -6.32 -5.67
CA HIS A 78 -14.89 -7.01 -4.55
C HIS A 78 -16.21 -7.67 -4.97
N ASP A 79 -16.99 -7.06 -5.86
CA ASP A 79 -18.24 -7.64 -6.33
C ASP A 79 -18.04 -8.79 -7.34
N LEU A 80 -16.99 -8.75 -8.15
CA LEU A 80 -16.61 -9.87 -9.03
C LEU A 80 -16.13 -11.13 -8.26
N GLY A 81 -15.76 -10.99 -6.99
CA GLY A 81 -15.34 -12.10 -6.13
C GLY A 81 -16.47 -12.83 -5.39
N LYS A 82 -17.72 -12.35 -5.50
CA LYS A 82 -18.90 -12.97 -4.84
C LYS A 82 -19.65 -13.98 -5.71
N ASP A 83 -19.37 -14.00 -7.01
CA ASP A 83 -20.03 -14.87 -7.99
C ASP A 83 -19.18 -16.11 -8.40
N LEU A 84 -18.11 -16.42 -7.65
CA LEU A 84 -17.28 -17.63 -7.84
C LEU A 84 -17.40 -18.61 -6.67
#